data_AF-A0A3N5R6Z2-F1
#
_entry.id   AF-A0A3N5R6Z2-F1
#
_cell.length_a   1.000
_cell.length_b   1.000
_cell.length_c   1.000
_cell.angle_alpha   90.00
_cell.angle_beta   90.00
_cell.angle_gamma   90.00
#
_symmetry.space_group_name_H-M   'P 1'
#
loop_
_entity.id
_entity.type
_entity.pdbx_description
1 polymer ?
#
loop_
_entity_poly.entity_id
_entity_poly.type
_entity_poly.pdbx_seq_one_letter_code
_entity_poly.pdbx_strand_id
1 'polypeptide(L)'
;MVKITRPILHGIHKCERLFMQIEKARARPVIWISAPAGSGKTTLVSSYLESHRLPSLWYQFDQGDADPATFFYYLGLAAKKAAPRKRQPLPLLTSEYSLGLPAFTARFFENLYSRLKHPAIMVFDDYHEMPL
;
A
#
# COMPACT_ATOMS: atom_id res chain seq x y z
N MET A 1 -1.40 9.49 -12.40
CA MET A 1 -0.75 9.00 -11.15
C MET A 1 -1.14 7.53 -10.94
N VAL A 2 -0.40 6.60 -11.56
CA VAL A 2 -0.66 5.15 -11.48
C VAL A 2 -0.25 4.58 -10.11
N LYS A 3 0.87 5.07 -9.57
CA LYS A 3 1.53 4.63 -8.32
C LYS A 3 0.66 4.46 -7.07
N ILE A 4 -0.36 5.31 -6.92
CA ILE A 4 -1.20 5.40 -5.70
C ILE A 4 -2.65 4.99 -5.95
N THR A 5 -2.90 4.36 -7.10
CA THR A 5 -4.24 4.03 -7.55
C THR A 5 -4.39 2.52 -7.67
N ARG A 6 -5.27 1.96 -6.83
CA ARG A 6 -5.73 0.59 -7.03
C ARG A 6 -6.29 0.46 -8.46
N PRO A 7 -5.87 -0.55 -9.24
CA PRO A 7 -6.37 -0.74 -10.59
C PRO A 7 -7.87 -1.06 -10.57
N ILE A 8 -8.62 -0.41 -11.47
CA ILE A 8 -10.03 -0.71 -11.72
C ILE A 8 -10.06 -1.88 -12.68
N LEU A 9 -10.83 -2.91 -12.34
CA LEU A 9 -10.83 -4.15 -13.09
C LEU A 9 -12.23 -4.46 -13.63
N HIS A 10 -12.30 -4.89 -14.89
CA HIS A 10 -13.54 -5.28 -15.56
C HIS A 10 -13.46 -6.73 -16.03
N GLY A 11 -14.57 -7.48 -15.94
CA GLY A 11 -14.66 -8.83 -16.50
C GLY A 11 -13.83 -9.91 -15.78
N ILE A 12 -13.52 -9.73 -14.50
CA ILE A 12 -12.66 -10.66 -13.76
C ILE A 12 -13.43 -11.84 -13.19
N HIS A 13 -12.87 -13.03 -13.35
CA HIS A 13 -13.30 -14.20 -12.62
C HIS A 13 -12.78 -14.17 -11.18
N LYS A 14 -13.69 -14.21 -10.20
CA LYS A 14 -13.35 -14.20 -8.77
C LYS A 14 -12.82 -15.57 -8.35
N CYS A 15 -11.55 -15.62 -7.95
CA CYS A 15 -10.92 -16.86 -7.47
C CYS A 15 -11.22 -17.08 -5.98
N GLU A 16 -12.41 -17.61 -5.65
CA GLU A 16 -12.85 -17.86 -4.26
C GLU A 16 -11.84 -18.67 -3.45
N ARG A 17 -11.20 -19.67 -4.07
CA ARG A 17 -10.13 -20.46 -3.45
C ARG A 17 -8.98 -19.60 -2.92
N LEU A 18 -8.54 -18.59 -3.67
CA LEU A 18 -7.44 -17.71 -3.27
C LEU A 18 -7.90 -16.65 -2.29
N PHE A 19 -9.16 -16.19 -2.37
CA PHE A 19 -9.73 -15.30 -1.35
C PHE A 19 -9.73 -15.97 0.02
N MET A 20 -10.11 -17.25 0.10
CA MET A 20 -10.04 -18.01 1.36
C MET A 20 -8.61 -18.12 1.90
N GLN A 21 -7.58 -18.20 1.04
CA GLN A 21 -6.19 -18.20 1.48
C GLN A 21 -5.78 -16.85 2.07
N ILE A 22 -6.22 -15.74 1.45
CA ILE A 22 -6.00 -14.39 1.97
C ILE A 22 -6.68 -14.24 3.33
N GLU A 23 -7.96 -14.64 3.48
CA GLU A 23 -8.66 -14.57 4.76
C GLU A 23 -7.96 -15.35 5.87
N LYS A 24 -7.48 -16.58 5.59
CA LYS A 24 -6.69 -17.35 6.56
C LYS A 24 -5.39 -16.63 6.94
N ALA A 25 -4.71 -16.02 5.96
CA ALA A 25 -3.47 -15.30 6.18
C ALA A 25 -3.65 -13.98 6.96
N ARG A 26 -4.86 -13.38 6.98
CA ARG A 26 -5.17 -12.16 7.73
C ARG A 26 -5.08 -12.28 9.25
N ALA A 27 -4.91 -13.49 9.78
CA ALA A 27 -4.49 -13.69 11.17
C ALA A 27 -3.07 -13.15 11.46
N ARG A 28 -2.30 -12.84 10.42
CA ARG A 28 -0.96 -12.22 10.51
C ARG A 28 -1.02 -10.74 10.07
N PRO A 29 -0.13 -9.88 10.62
CA PRO A 29 -0.10 -8.45 10.28
C PRO A 29 0.40 -8.17 8.86
N VAL A 30 1.15 -9.09 8.26
CA VAL A 30 1.73 -8.97 6.92
C VAL A 30 1.44 -10.24 6.12
N ILE A 31 1.02 -10.07 4.88
CA ILE A 31 0.77 -11.15 3.91
C ILE A 31 1.69 -10.90 2.71
N TRP A 32 2.55 -11.85 2.40
CA TRP A 32 3.42 -11.81 1.22
C TRP A 32 2.80 -12.63 0.08
N ILE A 33 2.60 -12.02 -1.08
CA ILE A 33 2.10 -12.69 -2.28
C ILE A 33 3.20 -12.67 -3.34
N SER A 34 3.71 -13.85 -3.69
CA SER A 34 4.71 -14.04 -4.73
C SER A 34 4.22 -15.02 -5.78
N ALA A 35 4.47 -14.68 -7.04
CA ALA A 35 4.16 -15.47 -8.23
C ALA A 35 4.87 -14.82 -9.44
N PRO A 36 5.06 -15.56 -10.55
CA PRO A 36 5.60 -14.99 -11.79
C PRO A 36 4.84 -13.75 -12.31
N ALA A 37 5.48 -13.03 -13.23
CA ALA A 37 4.82 -11.96 -13.97
C ALA A 37 3.61 -12.52 -14.74
N GLY A 38 2.53 -11.74 -14.82
CA GLY A 38 1.30 -12.16 -15.51
C GLY A 38 0.40 -13.14 -14.74
N SER A 39 0.80 -13.67 -13.57
CA SER A 39 -0.05 -14.59 -12.78
C SER A 39 -1.26 -13.93 -12.09
N GLY A 40 -1.47 -12.63 -12.28
CA GLY A 40 -2.63 -11.91 -11.73
C GLY A 40 -2.55 -11.58 -10.24
N LYS A 41 -1.36 -11.34 -9.67
CA LYS A 41 -1.19 -10.95 -8.25
C LYS A 41 -1.97 -9.68 -7.90
N THR A 42 -1.68 -8.60 -8.62
CA THR A 42 -2.36 -7.29 -8.53
C THR A 42 -3.87 -7.44 -8.70
N THR A 43 -4.27 -8.26 -9.67
CA THR A 43 -5.66 -8.60 -10.01
C THR A 43 -6.37 -9.29 -8.84
N LEU A 44 -5.72 -10.29 -8.24
CA LEU A 44 -6.22 -11.03 -7.09
C LEU A 44 -6.45 -10.11 -5.89
N VAL A 45 -5.46 -9.28 -5.54
CA VAL A 45 -5.56 -8.39 -4.37
C VAL A 45 -6.60 -7.30 -4.58
N SER A 46 -6.64 -6.69 -5.76
CA SER A 46 -7.63 -5.65 -6.08
C SER A 46 -9.06 -6.19 -6.05
N SER A 47 -9.31 -7.34 -6.69
CA SER A 47 -10.64 -7.99 -6.68
C SER A 47 -11.06 -8.46 -5.29
N TYR A 48 -10.11 -8.94 -4.47
CA TYR A 48 -10.35 -9.31 -3.09
C TYR A 48 -10.80 -8.11 -2.23
N LEU A 49 -10.11 -6.97 -2.34
CA LEU A 49 -10.46 -5.75 -1.61
C LEU A 49 -11.83 -5.21 -2.05
N GLU A 50 -12.13 -5.27 -3.35
CA GLU A 50 -13.42 -4.86 -3.90
C GLU A 50 -14.56 -5.75 -3.39
N SER A 51 -14.41 -7.08 -3.45
CA SER A 51 -15.47 -8.01 -3.05
C SER A 51 -15.82 -7.91 -1.56
N HIS A 52 -14.83 -7.63 -0.72
CA HIS A 52 -15.02 -7.50 0.73
C HIS A 52 -15.26 -6.04 1.18
N ARG A 53 -15.32 -5.09 0.22
CA ARG A 53 -15.51 -3.65 0.47
C ARG A 53 -14.53 -3.11 1.52
N LEU A 54 -13.29 -3.59 1.48
CA LEU A 54 -12.27 -3.21 2.45
C LEU A 54 -11.67 -1.85 2.08
N PRO A 55 -11.66 -0.88 3.02
CA PRO A 55 -10.88 0.33 2.87
C PRO A 55 -9.41 -0.03 2.65
N SER A 56 -8.79 0.59 1.64
CA SER A 56 -7.40 0.28 1.30
C SER A 56 -6.60 1.50 0.89
N LEU A 57 -5.33 1.51 1.28
CA LEU A 57 -4.30 2.33 0.68
C LEU A 57 -3.51 1.44 -0.29
N TRP A 58 -3.33 1.92 -1.52
CA TRP A 58 -2.56 1.21 -2.53
C TRP A 58 -1.30 2.00 -2.88
N TYR A 59 -0.15 1.31 -2.87
CA TYR A 59 1.14 1.84 -3.25
C TYR A 59 1.84 0.84 -4.16
N GLN A 60 2.21 1.26 -5.35
CA GLN A 60 3.00 0.47 -6.28
C GLN A 60 4.44 0.97 -6.26
N PHE A 61 5.40 0.07 -6.07
CA PHE A 61 6.81 0.42 -6.10
C PHE A 61 7.32 0.59 -7.54
N ASP A 62 8.25 1.50 -7.72
CA ASP A 62 9.10 1.63 -8.90
C ASP A 62 10.52 2.02 -8.48
N GLN A 63 11.49 1.93 -9.38
CA GLN A 63 12.91 2.23 -9.10
C GLN A 63 13.16 3.59 -8.44
N GLY A 64 12.26 4.58 -8.62
CA GLY A 64 12.37 5.89 -7.99
C GLY A 64 12.15 5.88 -6.47
N ASP A 65 11.54 4.84 -5.91
CA ASP A 65 11.33 4.70 -4.46
C ASP A 65 12.58 4.28 -3.68
N ALA A 66 13.70 4.04 -4.37
CA ALA A 66 14.99 3.84 -3.74
C ALA A 66 15.43 5.08 -2.92
N ASP A 67 14.95 6.27 -3.29
CA ASP A 67 15.05 7.47 -2.46
C ASP A 67 13.92 7.50 -1.40
N PRO A 68 14.25 7.44 -0.09
CA PRO A 68 13.24 7.48 0.96
C PRO A 68 12.35 8.72 0.93
N ALA A 69 12.86 9.87 0.50
CA ALA A 69 12.05 11.09 0.42
C ALA A 69 10.94 10.94 -0.62
N THR A 70 11.29 10.37 -1.79
CA THR A 70 10.35 10.00 -2.84
C THR A 70 9.29 9.01 -2.33
N PHE A 71 9.72 7.94 -1.65
CA PHE A 71 8.80 6.95 -1.07
C PHE A 71 7.78 7.59 -0.10
N PHE A 72 8.25 8.33 0.90
CA PHE A 72 7.38 8.94 1.90
C PHE A 72 6.45 9.99 1.31
N TYR A 73 6.90 10.76 0.32
CA TYR A 73 6.08 11.73 -0.38
C TYR A 73 4.90 11.07 -1.09
N TYR A 74 5.15 10.05 -1.92
CA TYR A 74 4.09 9.35 -2.64
C TYR A 74 3.19 8.54 -1.71
N LEU A 75 3.74 7.95 -0.65
CA LEU A 75 2.94 7.23 0.36
C LEU A 75 2.01 8.21 1.09
N GLY A 76 2.47 9.44 1.32
CA GLY A 76 1.66 10.55 1.81
C GLY A 76 0.47 10.87 0.90
N LEU A 77 0.68 10.89 -0.42
CA LEU A 77 -0.38 11.08 -1.40
C LEU A 77 -1.37 9.90 -1.42
N ALA A 78 -0.88 8.66 -1.31
CA ALA A 78 -1.73 7.47 -1.19
C ALA A 78 -2.61 7.53 0.06
N ALA A 79 -2.05 7.93 1.20
CA ALA A 79 -2.80 8.11 2.45
C ALA A 79 -3.87 9.21 2.34
N LYS A 80 -3.55 10.33 1.69
CA LYS A 80 -4.53 11.40 1.42
C LYS A 80 -5.71 10.89 0.59
N LYS A 81 -5.45 10.02 -0.39
CA LYS A 81 -6.49 9.38 -1.21
C LYS A 81 -7.32 8.36 -0.43
N ALA A 82 -6.69 7.57 0.43
CA ALA A 82 -7.36 6.57 1.27
C ALA A 82 -8.20 7.19 2.40
N ALA A 83 -7.83 8.38 2.89
CA ALA A 83 -8.50 9.08 3.99
C ALA A 83 -8.78 10.55 3.65
N PRO A 84 -9.65 10.87 2.68
CA PRO A 84 -9.84 12.23 2.15
C PRO A 84 -10.39 13.23 3.18
N ARG A 85 -10.98 12.74 4.28
CA ARG A 85 -11.50 13.58 5.37
C ARG A 85 -10.40 14.11 6.31
N LYS A 86 -9.19 13.53 6.28
CA LYS A 86 -8.06 13.96 7.10
C LYS A 86 -7.19 14.94 6.30
N ARG A 87 -7.34 16.24 6.60
CA ARG A 87 -6.76 17.33 5.79
C ARG A 87 -5.32 17.70 6.17
N GLN A 88 -4.88 17.41 7.39
CA GLN A 88 -3.49 17.67 7.78
C GLN A 88 -2.56 16.83 6.89
N PRO A 89 -1.49 17.37 6.30
CA PRO A 89 -0.54 16.57 5.51
C PRO A 89 0.24 15.60 6.42
N LEU A 90 0.76 14.51 5.87
CA LEU A 90 1.76 13.68 6.56
C LEU A 90 3.11 14.43 6.55
N PRO A 91 3.99 14.18 7.54
CA PRO A 91 5.30 14.83 7.57
C PRO A 91 6.10 14.47 6.30
N LEU A 92 6.84 15.45 5.78
CA LEU A 92 7.74 15.27 4.65
C LEU A 92 9.15 14.98 5.18
N LEU A 93 9.84 14.04 4.54
CA LEU A 93 11.25 13.79 4.85
C LEU A 93 12.08 14.90 4.21
N THR A 94 12.55 15.86 5.02
CA THR A 94 13.49 16.90 4.58
C THR A 94 14.94 16.44 4.77
N SER A 95 15.88 17.10 4.09
CA SER A 95 17.34 16.83 4.19
C SER A 95 17.88 16.89 5.63
N GLU A 96 17.22 17.67 6.48
CA GLU A 96 17.50 17.83 7.91
C GLU A 96 17.28 16.52 8.71
N TYR A 97 16.53 15.55 8.17
CA TYR A 97 16.23 14.27 8.81
C TYR A 97 17.12 13.10 8.37
N SER A 98 18.17 13.35 7.59
CA SER A 98 19.07 12.29 7.08
C SER A 98 19.72 11.44 8.19
N LEU A 99 20.00 12.02 9.36
CA LEU A 99 20.50 11.29 10.55
C LEU A 99 19.39 10.67 11.42
N GLY A 100 18.12 10.97 11.13
CA GLY A 100 16.94 10.62 11.94
C GLY A 100 15.91 9.74 11.24
N LEU A 101 16.27 9.07 10.14
CA LEU A 101 15.32 8.30 9.31
C LEU A 101 14.48 7.28 10.11
N PRO A 102 15.02 6.51 11.09
CA PRO A 102 14.20 5.62 11.90
C PRO A 102 13.13 6.34 12.73
N ALA A 103 13.49 7.47 13.37
CA ALA A 103 12.58 8.26 14.18
C ALA A 103 11.50 8.94 13.30
N PHE A 104 11.90 9.45 12.14
CA PHE A 104 10.98 9.97 11.14
C PHE A 104 9.99 8.88 10.69
N THR A 105 10.49 7.69 10.36
CA THR A 105 9.69 6.54 9.89
C THR A 105 8.63 6.17 10.93
N ALA A 106 9.03 6.02 12.19
CA ALA A 106 8.10 5.70 13.28
C ALA A 106 6.98 6.76 13.40
N ARG A 107 7.35 8.04 13.43
CA ARG A 107 6.39 9.16 13.52
C ARG A 107 5.50 9.24 12.29
N PHE A 108 6.04 9.02 11.09
CA PHE A 108 5.28 9.03 9.85
C PHE A 108 4.20 7.95 9.88
N PHE A 109 4.57 6.72 10.23
CA PHE A 109 3.63 5.60 10.27
C PHE A 109 2.60 5.74 11.38
N GLU A 110 2.98 6.25 12.57
CA GLU A 110 2.01 6.60 13.62
C GLU A 110 0.94 7.58 13.12
N ASN A 111 1.37 8.64 12.43
CA ASN A 111 0.47 9.62 11.84
C ASN A 111 -0.36 9.04 10.68
N LEU A 112 0.20 8.10 9.91
CA LEU A 112 -0.51 7.42 8.83
C LEU A 112 -1.59 6.49 9.38
N TYR A 113 -1.26 5.64 10.35
CA TYR A 113 -2.19 4.69 10.95
C TYR A 113 -3.38 5.38 11.63
N SER A 114 -3.14 6.49 12.35
CA SER A 114 -4.21 7.27 13.00
C SER A 114 -5.24 7.88 12.02
N ARG A 115 -4.94 7.90 10.72
CA ARG A 115 -5.83 8.42 9.67
C ARG A 115 -6.68 7.34 9.01
N LEU A 116 -6.22 6.10 9.03
CA LEU A 116 -6.90 5.00 8.36
C LEU A 116 -8.06 4.49 9.22
N LYS A 117 -9.24 4.31 8.62
CA LYS A 117 -10.41 3.75 9.32
C LYS A 117 -10.25 2.24 9.42
N HIS A 118 -10.23 1.70 10.63
CA HIS A 118 -10.16 0.25 10.82
C HIS A 118 -11.48 -0.46 10.42
N PRO A 119 -11.39 -1.67 9.80
CA PRO A 119 -10.17 -2.29 9.27
C PRO A 119 -9.70 -1.59 7.98
N ALA A 120 -8.39 -1.37 7.85
CA ALA A 120 -7.77 -0.84 6.63
C ALA A 120 -6.63 -1.76 6.18
N ILE A 121 -6.52 -1.98 4.88
CA ILE A 121 -5.44 -2.76 4.26
C ILE A 121 -4.49 -1.82 3.53
N MET A 122 -3.20 -1.92 3.82
CA MET A 122 -2.17 -1.31 2.98
C MET A 122 -1.66 -2.35 2.00
N VAL A 123 -1.69 -2.02 0.72
CA VAL A 123 -1.14 -2.86 -0.36
C VAL A 123 0.12 -2.19 -0.87
N PHE A 124 1.20 -2.96 -0.81
CA PHE A 124 2.49 -2.66 -1.39
C PHE A 124 2.67 -3.60 -2.59
N ASP A 125 2.48 -3.07 -3.80
CA ASP A 125 2.55 -3.83 -5.05
C ASP A 125 3.90 -3.63 -5.73
N ASP A 126 4.33 -4.62 -6.51
CA ASP A 126 5.57 -4.60 -7.29
C ASP A 126 6.86 -4.32 -6.49
N TYR A 127 6.96 -4.74 -5.22
CA TYR A 127 8.17 -4.54 -4.39
C TYR A 127 9.47 -5.06 -5.04
N HIS A 128 9.39 -6.07 -5.90
CA HIS A 128 10.54 -6.59 -6.65
C HIS A 128 11.19 -5.59 -7.62
N GLU A 129 10.53 -4.46 -7.92
CA GLU A 129 11.10 -3.33 -8.67
C GLU A 129 12.05 -2.49 -7.83
N MET A 130 12.22 -2.78 -6.53
CA MET A 130 13.22 -2.11 -5.71
C MET A 130 14.62 -2.65 -5.98
N PRO A 131 15.64 -1.77 -6.06
CA PRO A 131 17.02 -2.22 -6.15
C PRO A 131 17.38 -2.99 -4.87
N LEU A 132 18.23 -4.00 -5.04
CA LEU A 132 18.79 -4.80 -3.94
C LEU A 132 19.82 -4.01 -3.13
#